data_AF-A0A0C9YN53-F1
#
_entry.id   AF-A0A0C9YN53-F1
#
_cell.length_a   1.000
_cell.length_b   1.000
_cell.length_c   1.000
_cell.angle_alpha   90.00
_cell.angle_beta   90.00
_cell.angle_gamma   90.00
#
_symmetry.space_group_name_H-M   'P 1'
#
loop_
_entity.id
_entity.type
_entity.pdbx_description
1 polymer ?
#
loop_
_entity_poly.entity_id
_entity_poly.type
_entity_poly.pdbx_seq_one_letter_code
_entity_poly.pdbx_strand_id
1 'polypeptide(L)' 'VGVEEQLGIFLYTCVTGLSSCLVGECFQRSTDTITKYFKRLILFFSSPQFY' A
#
# COMPACT_ATOMS: atom_id res chain seq x y z
N VAL A 1 -8.79 -1.68 9.46
CA VAL A 1 -8.11 -1.91 8.17
C VAL A 1 -7.86 -3.39 8.05
N GLY A 2 -8.52 -4.04 7.09
CA GLY A 2 -8.30 -5.44 6.79
C GLY A 2 -7.03 -5.62 5.94
N VAL A 3 -6.49 -6.85 5.93
CA VAL A 3 -5.33 -7.20 5.08
C VAL A 3 -5.66 -6.96 3.60
N GLU A 4 -6.91 -7.21 3.19
CA GLU A 4 -7.38 -6.96 1.82
C GLU A 4 -7.31 -5.47 1.43
N GLU A 5 -7.65 -4.56 2.35
CA GLU A 5 -7.56 -3.12 2.09
C GLU A 5 -6.10 -2.68 1.91
N GLN A 6 -5.18 -3.20 2.73
CA GLN A 6 -3.75 -2.90 2.59
C GLN A 6 -3.21 -3.44 1.26
N LEU A 7 -3.56 -4.69 0.92
CA LEU A 7 -3.14 -5.33 -0.32
C LEU A 7 -3.72 -4.60 -1.54
N GLY A 8 -4.98 -4.18 -1.48
CA GLY A 8 -5.64 -3.40 -2.51
C GLY A 8 -4.93 -2.06 -2.76
N ILE A 9 -4.58 -1.33 -1.70
CA ILE A 9 -3.81 -0.09 -1.79
C ILE A 9 -2.44 -0.33 -2.43
N PHE A 10 -1.73 -1.39 -2.02
CA PHE A 10 -0.41 -1.73 -2.56
C PHE A 10 -0.48 -2.08 -4.05
N LEU A 11 -1.36 -3.00 -4.43
CA LEU A 11 -1.55 -3.39 -5.83
C LEU A 11 -2.00 -2.21 -6.69
N TYR A 12 -2.95 -1.40 -6.20
CA TYR A 12 -3.40 -0.21 -6.90
C TYR A 12 -2.26 0.78 -7.13
N THR A 13 -1.43 1.03 -6.11
CA THR A 13 -0.25 1.91 -6.22
C THR A 13 0.76 1.35 -7.24
N CYS A 14 1.05 0.04 -7.21
CA CYS A 14 1.97 -0.60 -8.14
C CYS A 14 1.46 -0.60 -9.60
N VAL A 15 0.17 -0.82 -9.82
CA VAL A 15 -0.43 -0.89 -11.17
C VAL A 15 -0.62 0.50 -11.76
N THR A 16 -1.06 1.48 -10.96
CA THR A 16 -1.37 2.83 -11.46
C THR A 16 -0.16 3.77 -11.45
N GLY A 17 0.87 3.47 -10.64
CA GLY A 17 2.03 4.35 -10.47
C GLY A 17 1.70 5.72 -9.84
N LEU A 18 0.52 5.86 -9.23
CA LEU A 18 0.07 7.11 -8.65
C LEU A 18 0.84 7.45 -7.36
N SER A 19 0.94 8.75 -7.07
CA SER A 19 1.52 9.21 -5.81
C SER A 19 0.65 8.81 -4.61
N SER A 20 1.26 8.66 -3.44
CA SER A 20 0.55 8.30 -2.21
C SER A 20 -0.54 9.30 -1.82
N CYS A 21 -0.44 10.57 -2.26
CA CYS A 21 -1.48 11.58 -2.07
C CYS A 21 -2.75 11.23 -2.87
N LEU A 22 -2.60 10.89 -4.14
CA LEU A 22 -3.73 10.54 -5.01
C LEU A 22 -4.36 9.21 -4.62
N VAL A 23 -3.53 8.24 -4.21
CA VAL A 23 -4.02 6.98 -3.64
C VAL A 23 -4.76 7.25 -2.32
N GLY A 24 -4.26 8.15 -1.48
CA GLY A 24 -4.96 8.57 -0.26
C GLY A 24 -6.33 9.16 -0.52
N GLU A 25 -6.45 10.01 -1.54
CA GLU A 25 -7.72 10.60 -1.96
C GLU A 25 -8.71 9.53 -2.45
N CYS A 26 -8.25 8.60 -3.29
CA CYS A 26 -9.09 7.51 -3.82
C CYS A 26 -9.62 6.57 -2.72
N PHE A 27 -8.80 6.29 -1.71
CA PHE A 27 -9.15 5.39 -0.61
C PHE A 27 -9.70 6.11 0.63
N GLN A 28 -9.86 7.44 0.58
CA GLN A 28 -10.25 8.30 1.71
C GLN A 28 -9.37 8.06 2.95
N ARG A 29 -8.06 7.90 2.75
CA ARG A 29 -7.06 7.71 3.81
C ARG A 29 -6.03 8.82 3.78
N SER A 30 -5.48 9.12 4.95
CA SER A 30 -4.32 10.00 5.05
C SER A 30 -3.12 9.41 4.29
N THR A 31 -2.34 10.29 3.65
CA THR A 31 -1.10 9.95 2.95
C THR A 31 -0.12 9.18 3.85
N ASP A 32 -0.06 9.50 5.14
CA ASP A 32 0.76 8.78 6.13
C ASP A 32 0.35 7.29 6.21
N THR A 33 -0.96 7.04 6.31
CA THR A 33 -1.54 5.71 6.39
C THR A 33 -1.23 4.89 5.12
N ILE A 34 -1.37 5.49 3.94
CA ILE A 34 -1.02 4.86 2.66
C ILE A 34 0.46 4.47 2.65
N THR A 35 1.34 5.41 2.99
CA THR A 35 2.79 5.21 2.97
C THR A 35 3.22 4.13 3.98
N LYS A 36 2.58 4.08 5.15
CA LYS A 36 2.79 3.05 6.18
C LYS A 36 2.40 1.66 5.68
N TYR A 37 1.26 1.53 4.99
CA TYR A 37 0.81 0.24 4.46
C TYR A 37 1.67 -0.24 3.30
N PHE A 38 2.02 0.66 2.40
CA PHE A 38 2.93 0.38 1.29
C PHE A 38 4.28 -0.12 1.79
N LYS A 39 4.90 0.58 2.76
CA LYS A 39 6.18 0.17 3.35
C LYS A 39 6.09 -1.18 4.06
N ARG A 40 5.01 -1.43 4.81
CA ARG A 40 4.80 -2.70 5.52
C ARG A 40 4.70 -3.88 4.53
N LEU A 41 4.00 -3.70 3.42
CA LEU A 41 3.85 -4.74 2.40
C LEU A 41 5.12 -4.97 1.61
N ILE A 42 5.87 -3.91 1.27
CA ILE A 42 7.21 -4.08 0.68
C ILE A 42 8.11 -4.92 1.59
N LEU A 43 8.20 -4.56 2.87
CA LEU A 43 9.02 -5.32 3.82
C LEU A 43 8.59 -6.78 3.95
N PHE A 44 7.28 -7.03 3.92
CA PHE A 44 6.73 -8.38 3.95
C PHE A 44 7.12 -9.18 2.70
N PHE A 45 6.93 -8.63 1.51
CA PHE A 45 7.27 -9.29 0.24
C PHE A 45 8.77 -9.40 -0.01
N SER A 46 9.58 -8.51 0.56
CA SER A 46 11.05 -8.60 0.52
C SER A 46 11.63 -9.53 1.61
N SER A 47 10.80 -10.08 2.49
CA SER A 47 11.26 -10.99 3.54
C SER A 47 11.71 -12.33 2.92
N PRO A 48 12.79 -12.95 3.42
CA PRO A 48 13.21 -14.28 3.00
C PRO A 48 12.21 -15.39 3.36
N GLN A 49 11.16 -15.10 4.15
CA GLN A 49 10.06 -16.04 4.35
C GLN A 49 9.07 -16.09 3.19
N PHE A 50 9.11 -15.10 2.29
CA PHE A 50 8.21 -15.03 1.15
C PHE A 50 8.76 -15.75 -0.09
N TYR A 51 10.08 -15.93 -0.17
CA TYR A 51 10.80 -16.63 -1.25
C TYR A 51 11.43 -17.92 -0.73
#